data_AF-A0A1Y5IG89-F1
#
_entry.id   AF-A0A1Y5IG89-F1
#
_cell.length_a   1.000
_cell.length_b   1.000
_cell.length_c   1.000
_cell.angle_alpha   90.00
_cell.angle_beta   90.00
_cell.angle_gamma   90.00
#
_symmetry.space_group_name_H-M   'P 1'
#
loop_
_entity.id
_entity.type
_entity.pdbx_description
1 polymer ?
#
loop_
_entity_poly.entity_id
_entity_poly.type
_entity_poly.pdbx_seq_one_letter_code
_entity_poly.pdbx_strand_id
1 'polypeptide(L)'
;MSFSVLGVDFHFGEFLEQVVEGVATLGLLFLCIRVVATASRRSDHEPLWTPSARCEACKSWIARDALRCPMCRARVASNASGEDDRRLDV
;
A
#
# COMPACT_ATOMS: atom_id res chain seq x y z
N MET A 1 -7.38 42.56 -8.73
CA MET A 1 -8.12 43.29 -9.78
C MET A 1 -9.54 42.74 -9.80
N SER A 2 -10.52 43.57 -9.46
CA SER A 2 -11.94 43.27 -9.57
C SER A 2 -12.48 43.89 -10.86
N PHE A 3 -13.36 43.18 -11.55
CA PHE A 3 -14.09 43.72 -12.69
C PHE A 3 -15.57 43.42 -12.48
N SER A 4 -16.37 44.49 -12.59
CA SER A 4 -17.79 44.48 -12.27
C SER A 4 -18.58 44.41 -13.58
N VAL A 5 -19.44 43.40 -13.72
CA VAL A 5 -20.35 43.25 -14.86
C VAL A 5 -21.77 43.30 -14.34
N LEU A 6 -22.59 44.24 -14.83
CA LEU A 6 -24.00 44.41 -14.44
C LEU A 6 -24.22 44.56 -12.92
N GLY A 7 -23.27 45.19 -12.20
CA GLY A 7 -23.38 45.44 -10.76
C GLY A 7 -23.08 44.21 -9.87
N VAL A 8 -22.54 43.14 -10.46
CA VAL A 8 -22.03 41.98 -9.72
C VAL A 8 -20.51 42.06 -9.71
N ASP A 9 -19.93 42.25 -8.53
CA ASP A 9 -18.49 42.24 -8.32
C ASP A 9 -17.98 40.81 -8.28
N PHE A 10 -17.27 40.40 -9.34
CA PHE A 10 -16.63 39.09 -9.39
C PHE A 10 -15.16 39.20 -8.99
N HIS A 11 -14.83 38.62 -7.85
CA HIS A 11 -13.46 38.50 -7.35
C HIS A 11 -12.71 37.34 -8.02
N PHE A 12 -12.45 37.49 -9.32
CA PHE A 12 -11.74 36.48 -10.12
C PHE A 12 -10.32 36.19 -9.61
N GLY A 13 -9.65 37.16 -8.99
CA GLY A 13 -8.31 36.96 -8.44
C GLY A 13 -8.27 35.88 -7.37
N GLU A 14 -9.17 35.97 -6.38
CA GLU A 14 -9.21 35.06 -5.23
C GLU A 14 -9.69 33.66 -5.64
N PHE A 15 -10.67 33.59 -6.56
CA PHE A 15 -11.12 32.33 -7.12
C PHE A 15 -10.01 31.63 -7.92
N LEU A 16 -9.30 32.35 -8.79
CA LEU A 16 -8.21 31.78 -9.57
C LEU A 16 -7.05 31.34 -8.67
N GLU A 17 -6.73 32.10 -7.63
CA GLU A 17 -5.72 31.74 -6.63
C GLU A 17 -6.07 30.40 -5.97
N GLN A 18 -7.32 30.26 -5.51
CA GLN A 18 -7.79 29.02 -4.89
C GLN A 18 -7.81 27.83 -5.86
N VAL A 19 -8.15 28.05 -7.13
CA VAL A 19 -8.09 27.01 -8.18
C VAL A 19 -6.65 26.59 -8.45
N VAL A 20 -5.72 27.53 -8.57
CA VAL A 20 -4.30 27.25 -8.80
C VAL A 20 -3.72 26.48 -7.62
N GLU A 21 -4.02 26.88 -6.39
CA GLU A 21 -3.57 26.20 -5.18
C GLU A 21 -4.14 24.77 -5.08
N GLY A 22 -5.41 24.59 -5.41
CA GLY A 22 -6.04 23.27 -5.46
C GLY A 22 -5.38 22.34 -6.48
N VAL A 23 -5.13 22.83 -7.69
CA VAL A 23 -4.46 22.05 -8.75
C VAL A 23 -3.02 21.75 -8.39
N ALA A 24 -2.28 22.71 -7.82
CA ALA A 24 -0.90 22.50 -7.37
C ALA A 24 -0.81 21.46 -6.26
N THR A 25 -1.73 21.51 -5.29
CA THR A 25 -1.80 20.54 -4.18
C THR A 25 -2.10 19.12 -4.68
N LEU A 26 -3.09 18.98 -5.57
CA LEU A 26 -3.41 17.69 -6.20
C LEU A 26 -2.24 17.16 -7.04
N GLY A 27 -1.55 18.04 -7.76
CA GLY A 27 -0.34 17.70 -8.53
C GLY A 27 0.79 17.19 -7.64
N LEU A 28 1.07 17.88 -6.53
CA LEU A 28 2.05 17.45 -5.53
C LEU A 28 1.68 16.10 -4.91
N LEU A 29 0.43 15.92 -4.51
CA LEU A 29 -0.05 14.65 -3.96
C LEU A 29 0.13 13.50 -4.96
N PHE A 30 -0.23 13.73 -6.23
CA PHE A 30 -0.05 12.76 -7.29
C PHE A 30 1.42 12.38 -7.51
N LEU A 31 2.32 13.37 -7.52
CA LEU A 31 3.76 13.13 -7.61
C LEU A 31 4.29 12.35 -6.41
N CYS A 32 3.88 12.70 -5.19
CA CYS A 32 4.24 11.97 -3.98
C CYS A 32 3.81 10.50 -4.07
N ILE A 33 2.56 10.23 -4.45
CA ILE A 33 2.04 8.86 -4.63
C ILE A 33 2.84 8.13 -5.70
N ARG A 34 3.17 8.78 -6.83
CA ARG A 34 3.99 8.18 -7.90
C ARG A 34 5.39 7.83 -7.41
N VAL A 35 6.06 8.73 -6.69
CA VAL A 35 7.39 8.49 -6.13
C VAL A 35 7.34 7.35 -5.13
N VAL A 36 6.39 7.37 -4.20
CA VAL A 36 6.20 6.31 -3.20
C VAL A 36 5.85 4.98 -3.88
N ALA A 37 4.97 4.95 -4.87
CA ALA A 37 4.64 3.72 -5.59
C ALA A 37 5.83 3.18 -6.39
N THR A 38 6.66 4.06 -6.97
CA THR A 38 7.87 3.66 -7.71
C THR A 38 8.96 3.16 -6.77
N ALA A 39 9.12 3.81 -5.62
CA ALA A 39 10.05 3.40 -4.57
C ALA A 39 9.57 2.13 -3.84
N SER A 40 8.27 2.01 -3.57
CA SER A 40 7.63 0.84 -2.96
C SER A 40 7.79 -0.40 -3.82
N ARG A 41 7.68 -0.26 -5.16
CA ARG A 41 7.99 -1.38 -6.08
C ARG A 41 9.45 -1.85 -6.02
N ARG A 42 10.38 -0.98 -5.60
CA ARG A 42 11.77 -1.36 -5.32
C ARG A 42 11.94 -2.00 -3.94
N SER A 43 11.03 -1.70 -3.02
CA SER A 43 11.06 -2.15 -1.62
C SER A 43 9.92 -3.10 -1.29
N ASP A 44 9.37 -3.84 -2.26
CA ASP A 44 8.49 -4.98 -2.02
C ASP A 44 9.33 -6.08 -1.34
N HIS A 45 9.68 -5.81 -0.09
CA HIS A 45 9.87 -6.82 0.93
C HIS A 45 8.61 -7.67 0.88
N GLU A 46 8.83 -8.99 0.81
CA GLU A 46 7.80 -10.01 0.83
C GLU A 46 6.61 -9.60 1.73
N PRO A 47 5.36 -9.73 1.24
CA PRO A 47 4.20 -9.42 2.04
C PRO A 47 4.30 -10.15 3.38
N LEU A 48 4.40 -9.38 4.47
CA LEU A 48 4.66 -9.82 5.85
C LEU A 48 3.73 -10.91 6.38
N TRP A 49 2.66 -11.24 5.66
CA TRP A 49 1.86 -12.43 5.88
C TRP A 49 0.93 -12.69 4.69
N THR A 50 1.31 -13.58 3.77
CA THR A 50 0.35 -14.19 2.84
C THR A 50 -0.24 -15.45 3.47
N PRO A 51 -1.54 -15.47 3.85
CA PRO A 51 -2.19 -16.67 4.33
C PRO A 51 -2.22 -17.71 3.20
N SER A 52 -1.38 -18.74 3.31
CA SER A 52 -1.16 -19.74 2.26
C SER A 52 -1.37 -21.18 2.73
N ALA A 53 -1.57 -21.39 4.04
CA ALA A 53 -1.88 -22.69 4.61
C ALA A 53 -3.20 -22.65 5.39
N ARG A 54 -3.88 -23.79 5.48
CA ARG A 54 -5.03 -23.99 6.38
C ARG A 54 -4.61 -24.85 7.56
N CYS A 55 -5.05 -24.48 8.76
CA CYS A 55 -4.90 -25.31 9.93
C CYS A 55 -5.72 -26.59 9.77
N GLU A 56 -5.13 -27.77 9.97
CA GLU A 56 -5.83 -29.06 9.87
C GLU A 56 -6.88 -29.25 10.98
N ALA A 57 -6.67 -28.65 12.14
CA ALA A 57 -7.57 -28.79 13.29
C ALA A 57 -8.84 -27.92 13.18
N CYS A 58 -8.70 -26.64 12.83
CA CYS A 58 -9.82 -25.68 12.82
C CYS A 58 -10.13 -25.07 11.45
N LYS A 59 -9.38 -25.44 10.41
CA LYS A 59 -9.56 -24.99 9.02
C LYS A 59 -9.41 -23.48 8.81
N SER A 60 -8.93 -22.73 9.80
CA SER A 60 -8.61 -21.31 9.64
C SER A 60 -7.40 -21.12 8.73
N TRP A 61 -7.37 -20.00 8.01
CA TRP A 61 -6.22 -19.58 7.24
C TRP A 61 -5.08 -19.13 8.16
N ILE A 62 -3.86 -19.57 7.86
CA ILE A 62 -2.65 -19.33 8.65
C ILE A 62 -1.47 -19.00 7.73
N ALA A 63 -0.43 -18.38 8.30
CA ALA A 63 0.85 -18.17 7.61
C ALA A 63 1.50 -19.53 7.26
N ARG A 64 2.29 -19.58 6.20
CA ARG A 64 2.95 -20.83 5.74
C ARG A 64 3.94 -21.37 6.76
N ASP A 65 4.59 -20.45 7.44
CA ASP A 65 5.65 -20.61 8.43
C ASP A 65 5.12 -20.67 9.87
N ALA A 66 3.79 -20.59 10.06
CA ALA A 66 3.19 -20.65 11.39
C ALA A 66 3.40 -22.04 12.02
N LEU A 67 4.23 -22.13 13.05
CA LEU A 67 4.43 -23.36 13.85
C LEU A 67 3.21 -23.74 14.70
N ARG A 68 2.37 -22.75 15.02
CA ARG A 68 1.13 -22.92 15.78
C ARG A 68 0.01 -22.07 15.18
N CYS A 69 -1.19 -22.62 15.16
CA CYS A 69 -2.37 -21.89 14.73
C CYS A 69 -2.75 -20.82 15.77
N PRO A 70 -2.95 -19.54 15.41
CA PRO A 70 -3.34 -18.49 16.34
C PRO A 70 -4.75 -18.69 16.91
N MET A 71 -5.64 -19.30 16.12
CA MET A 71 -7.04 -19.49 16.51
C MET A 71 -7.24 -20.64 17.51
N CYS A 72 -6.64 -21.82 17.27
CA CYS A 72 -6.86 -23.01 18.09
C CYS A 72 -5.62 -23.49 18.86
N ARG A 73 -4.46 -22.82 18.70
CA ARG A 73 -3.17 -23.15 19.32
C ARG A 73 -2.59 -24.53 18.99
N ALA A 74 -3.24 -25.30 18.11
CA ALA A 74 -2.72 -26.57 17.61
C ALA A 74 -1.38 -26.37 16.87
N ARG A 75 -0.48 -27.34 16.99
CA ARG A 75 0.77 -27.37 16.21
C ARG A 75 0.43 -27.62 14.74
N VAL A 76 1.06 -26.86 13.85
CA VAL A 76 0.93 -27.03 12.41
C VAL A 76 2.11 -27.88 11.98
N ALA A 77 1.86 -29.02 11.34
CA ALA A 77 2.94 -29.85 10.80
C ALA A 77 3.58 -29.09 9.63
N SER A 78 4.85 -28.70 9.77
CA SER A 78 5.62 -28.02 8.73
C SER A 78 6.02 -29.03 7.64
N ASN A 79 5.12 -29.34 6.71
CA ASN A 79 5.42 -30.08 5.49
C ASN A 79 5.49 -29.12 4.30
N ALA A 80 6.44 -28.19 4.34
CA ALA A 80 6.83 -27.38 3.21
C ALA A 80 8.34 -27.51 3.00
N SER A 81 8.72 -28.65 2.42
CA SER A 81 9.91 -28.76 1.57
C SER A 81 9.81 -27.72 0.44
N GLY A 82 10.34 -26.53 0.71
CA GLY A 82 10.79 -25.60 -0.30
C GLY A 82 12.29 -25.78 -0.43
N GLU A 83 12.67 -26.65 -1.35
CA GLU A 83 14.03 -26.72 -1.89
C GLU A 83 14.44 -25.32 -2.41
N ASP A 84 15.31 -24.62 -1.67
CA ASP A 84 16.15 -23.55 -2.21
C ASP A 84 17.59 -24.06 -2.20
N ASP A 85 17.85 -24.96 -3.15
CA ASP A 85 19.18 -25.35 -3.58
C ASP A 85 19.81 -24.16 -4.32
N ARG A 86 20.40 -23.22 -3.57
CA ARG A 86 21.43 -22.31 -4.06
C ARG A 86 22.61 -22.29 -3.10
N ARG A 87 23.43 -23.33 -3.23
CA ARG A 87 24.85 -23.22 -3.59
C ARG A 87 25.56 -21.94 -3.10
N LEU A 88 26.25 -22.07 -1.97
CA LEU A 88 27.48 -21.32 -1.68
C LEU A 88 28.47 -22.27 -1.00
N ASP A 89 29.04 -23.17 -1.82
CA ASP A 89 30.38 -23.71 -1.59
C ASP A 89 31.38 -22.71 -2.19
N VAL A 90 32.05 -21.92 -1.35
CA VAL A 90 33.49 -21.56 -1.41
C VAL A 90 33.93 -21.14 -0.01
#